data_AF-A0A4Y8C6T3-F1
#
_entry.id   AF-A0A4Y8C6T3-F1
#
_cell.length_a   1.000
_cell.length_b   1.000
_cell.length_c   1.000
_cell.angle_alpha   90.00
_cell.angle_beta   90.00
_cell.angle_gamma   90.00
#
_symmetry.space_group_name_H-M   'P 1'
#
loop_
_entity.id
_entity.type
_entity.pdbx_description
1 polymer ?
#
loop_
_entity_poly.entity_id
_entity_poly.type
_entity_poly.pdbx_seq_one_letter_code
_entity_poly.pdbx_strand_id
1 'polypeptide(L)'
;PAFLCRQTDLLVAAAKTKAKVNIKKGQFLNPSDIKYSVKKVLQTRGIENEGYEAAQKNGVFVAERGSSFGYGNLVVDMRSLVIMREFAPVIFDATHSVQMPGAAGGSSG
;
A
#
# COMPACT_ATOMS: atom_id res chain seq x y z
N PRO A 1 -4.12 4.44 -5.18
CA PRO A 1 -5.18 3.40 -5.21
C PRO A 1 -4.57 2.00 -5.19
N ALA A 2 -5.25 0.97 -4.66
CA ALA A 2 -4.68 -0.37 -4.48
C ALA A 2 -4.22 -1.02 -5.80
N PHE A 3 -5.04 -0.95 -6.86
CA PHE A 3 -4.68 -1.51 -8.18
C PHE A 3 -3.50 -0.81 -8.86
N LEU A 4 -3.20 0.43 -8.45
CA LEU A 4 -2.14 1.23 -9.03
C LEU A 4 -0.87 1.24 -8.19
N CYS A 5 -0.78 0.37 -7.16
CA CYS A 5 0.36 0.37 -6.24
C CYS A 5 1.70 0.04 -6.90
N ARG A 6 1.69 -0.54 -8.12
CA ARG A 6 2.88 -0.84 -8.93
C ARG A 6 3.09 0.11 -10.13
N GLN A 7 2.26 1.13 -10.28
CA GLN A 7 2.39 2.09 -11.40
C GLN A 7 3.51 3.09 -11.09
N THR A 8 4.68 2.84 -11.64
CA THR A 8 5.89 3.64 -11.39
C THR A 8 5.67 5.12 -11.64
N ASP A 9 5.06 5.48 -12.78
CA ASP A 9 4.88 6.89 -13.15
C ASP A 9 3.97 7.63 -12.16
N LEU A 10 2.93 6.95 -11.68
CA LEU A 10 2.04 7.48 -10.65
C LEU A 10 2.77 7.68 -9.32
N LEU A 11 3.56 6.69 -8.90
CA LEU A 11 4.35 6.79 -7.68
C LEU A 11 5.37 7.93 -7.76
N VAL A 12 6.06 8.05 -8.90
CA VAL A 12 7.04 9.12 -9.16
C VAL A 12 6.35 10.49 -9.16
N ALA A 13 5.22 10.63 -9.84
CA ALA A 13 4.45 11.87 -9.87
C ALA A 13 3.99 12.29 -8.47
N ALA A 14 3.45 11.36 -7.68
CA ALA A 14 3.06 11.62 -6.30
C ALA A 14 4.26 11.98 -5.42
N ALA A 15 5.39 11.28 -5.58
CA ALA A 15 6.60 11.48 -4.80
C ALA A 15 7.24 12.87 -5.02
N LYS A 16 7.13 13.43 -6.23
CA LYS A 16 7.60 14.79 -6.57
C LYS A 16 6.82 15.91 -5.87
N THR A 17 5.64 15.61 -5.32
CA THR A 17 4.87 16.57 -4.52
C THR A 17 5.39 16.64 -3.08
N LYS A 18 5.07 17.73 -2.37
CA LYS A 18 5.33 17.89 -0.94
C LYS A 18 4.32 17.14 -0.04
N ALA A 19 3.32 16.47 -0.63
CA ALA A 19 2.27 15.79 0.13
C ALA A 19 2.77 14.48 0.76
N LYS A 20 2.11 14.03 1.83
CA LYS A 20 2.30 12.67 2.34
C LYS A 20 1.72 11.67 1.33
N VAL A 21 2.41 10.54 1.12
CA VAL A 21 2.01 9.50 0.17
C VAL A 21 1.58 8.28 0.94
N ASN A 22 0.32 7.85 0.76
CA ASN A 22 -0.20 6.60 1.31
C ASN A 22 -0.40 5.57 0.18
N ILE A 23 0.38 4.50 0.22
CA ILE A 23 0.35 3.43 -0.78
C ILE A 23 -0.55 2.30 -0.26
N LYS A 24 -1.75 2.20 -0.82
CA LYS A 24 -2.64 1.06 -0.56
C LYS A 24 -2.04 -0.21 -1.17
N LYS A 25 -1.82 -1.24 -0.35
CA LYS A 25 -1.36 -2.55 -0.82
C LYS A 25 -2.38 -3.12 -1.80
N GLY A 26 -1.92 -3.55 -2.97
CA GLY A 26 -2.75 -4.25 -3.94
C GLY A 26 -3.28 -5.57 -3.36
N GLN A 27 -4.51 -5.95 -3.73
CA GLN A 27 -5.10 -7.22 -3.32
C GLN A 27 -4.30 -8.43 -3.86
N PHE A 28 -3.56 -8.24 -4.95
CA PHE A 28 -2.68 -9.21 -5.60
C PHE A 28 -1.23 -9.21 -5.05
N LEU A 29 -0.90 -8.30 -4.12
CA LEU A 29 0.48 -8.07 -3.70
C LEU A 29 0.81 -8.77 -2.37
N ASN A 30 1.95 -9.46 -2.34
CA ASN A 30 2.57 -9.97 -1.11
C ASN A 30 2.99 -8.77 -0.21
N PRO A 31 2.72 -8.80 1.12
CA PRO A 31 3.15 -7.76 2.04
C PRO A 31 4.62 -7.33 1.88
N SER A 32 5.56 -8.26 1.71
CA SER A 32 6.99 -7.93 1.59
C SER A 32 7.34 -7.18 0.31
N ASP A 33 6.52 -7.30 -0.74
CA ASP A 33 6.77 -6.64 -2.03
C ASP A 33 6.38 -5.15 -2.01
N ILE A 34 5.65 -4.68 -0.99
CA ILE A 34 5.33 -3.25 -0.87
C ILE A 34 6.60 -2.40 -0.73
N LYS A 35 7.69 -3.00 -0.23
CA LYS A 35 9.01 -2.35 -0.07
C LYS A 35 9.49 -1.67 -1.34
N TYR A 36 9.25 -2.26 -2.51
CA TYR A 36 9.68 -1.69 -3.79
C TYR A 36 8.93 -0.40 -4.13
N SER A 37 7.65 -0.31 -3.74
CA SER A 37 6.83 0.89 -3.96
C SER A 37 7.27 2.02 -3.01
N VAL A 38 7.52 1.69 -1.75
CA VAL A 38 8.06 2.61 -0.74
C VAL A 38 9.44 3.13 -1.17
N LYS A 39 10.35 2.21 -1.53
CA LYS A 39 11.69 2.53 -2.03
C LYS A 39 11.64 3.48 -3.22
N LYS A 40 10.74 3.23 -4.18
CA LYS A 40 10.61 4.10 -5.35
C LYS A 40 10.21 5.53 -4.99
N VAL A 41 9.28 5.70 -4.04
CA VAL A 41 8.88 7.02 -3.55
C VAL A 41 10.03 7.71 -2.82
N LEU A 42 10.76 7.00 -1.96
CA LEU A 42 11.93 7.52 -1.24
C LEU A 42 13.05 7.95 -2.19
N GLN A 43 13.43 7.09 -3.14
CA GLN A 43 14.45 7.39 -4.14
C GLN A 43 14.06 8.61 -5.00
N THR A 44 12.79 8.72 -5.39
CA THR A 44 12.32 9.88 -6.16
C THR A 44 12.41 11.18 -5.35
N ARG A 45 12.37 11.10 -4.02
CA ARG A 45 12.57 12.23 -3.09
C ARG A 45 14.05 12.50 -2.77
N GLY A 46 14.99 11.77 -3.37
CA GLY A 46 16.42 11.90 -3.09
C GLY A 46 16.85 11.31 -1.76
N ILE A 47 16.09 10.35 -1.22
CA ILE A 47 16.38 9.69 0.06
C ILE A 47 17.02 8.32 -0.22
N GLU A 48 18.23 8.11 0.28
CA GLU A 48 19.01 6.88 0.04
C GLU A 48 18.75 5.79 1.08
N ASN A 49 18.40 6.16 2.31
CA ASN A 49 18.09 5.20 3.37
C ASN A 49 16.65 4.67 3.25
N GLU A 50 16.46 3.42 3.67
CA GLU A 50 15.19 2.70 3.61
C GLU A 50 14.72 2.30 5.01
N GLY A 51 13.48 1.82 5.11
CA GLY A 51 12.91 1.30 6.35
C GLY A 51 11.94 2.26 7.03
N TYR A 52 11.34 1.79 8.13
CA TYR A 52 10.29 2.48 8.87
C TYR A 52 10.59 3.96 9.14
N GLU A 53 11.74 4.28 9.71
CA GLU A 53 12.10 5.65 10.11
C GLU A 53 12.27 6.57 8.90
N ALA A 54 12.92 6.07 7.84
CA ALA A 54 13.11 6.80 6.60
C ALA A 54 11.77 7.12 5.94
N ALA A 55 10.88 6.13 5.86
CA ALA A 55 9.53 6.32 5.35
C ALA A 55 8.71 7.31 6.20
N GLN A 56 8.75 7.17 7.53
CA GLN A 56 8.02 8.03 8.45
C GLN A 56 8.45 9.51 8.34
N LYS A 57 9.76 9.77 8.41
CA LYS A 57 10.34 11.12 8.32
C LYS A 57 10.01 11.78 6.98
N ASN A 58 9.95 11.00 5.92
CA ASN A 58 9.65 11.46 4.57
C ASN A 58 8.18 11.30 4.19
N GLY A 59 7.28 11.07 5.15
CA GLY A 59 5.83 11.07 4.92
C GLY A 59 5.33 10.01 3.93
N VAL A 60 5.94 8.83 3.92
CA VAL A 60 5.54 7.67 3.11
C VAL A 60 4.89 6.64 4.03
N PHE A 61 3.67 6.23 3.68
CA PHE A 61 2.84 5.30 4.45
C PHE A 61 2.39 4.16 3.56
N VAL A 62 2.08 3.03 4.16
CA VAL A 62 1.46 1.89 3.48
C VAL A 62 0.15 1.53 4.17
N ALA A 63 -0.83 1.07 3.39
CA ALA A 63 -2.13 0.69 3.92
C ALA A 63 -2.47 -0.76 3.58
N GLU A 64 -2.71 -1.57 4.61
CA GLU A 64 -3.33 -2.89 4.48
C GLU A 64 -4.82 -2.71 4.19
N ARG A 65 -5.34 -3.45 3.22
CA ARG A 65 -6.75 -3.37 2.82
C ARG A 65 -7.34 -4.71 2.37
N GLY A 66 -6.70 -5.83 2.70
CA GLY A 66 -7.08 -7.18 2.27
C GLY A 66 -6.35 -7.65 1.01
N SER A 67 -6.22 -8.97 0.91
CA SER A 67 -5.69 -9.71 -0.23
C SER A 67 -6.78 -10.56 -0.86
N SER A 68 -6.71 -10.81 -2.16
CA SER A 68 -7.67 -11.68 -2.86
C SER A 68 -7.71 -13.07 -2.24
N PHE A 69 -8.91 -13.53 -1.89
CA PHE A 69 -9.14 -14.85 -1.29
C PHE A 69 -10.21 -15.59 -2.08
N GLY A 70 -9.79 -16.21 -3.19
CA GLY A 70 -10.73 -16.72 -4.19
C GLY A 70 -11.49 -15.59 -4.89
N TYR A 71 -12.64 -15.92 -5.46
CA TYR A 71 -13.48 -14.96 -6.18
C TYR A 71 -14.46 -14.25 -5.24
N GLY A 72 -14.64 -12.94 -5.46
CA GLY A 72 -15.63 -12.14 -4.73
C GLY A 72 -15.32 -11.90 -3.25
N ASN A 73 -14.13 -12.29 -2.76
CA ASN A 73 -13.78 -12.18 -1.35
C ASN A 73 -12.35 -11.71 -1.10
N LEU A 74 -12.15 -11.19 0.11
CA LEU A 74 -10.86 -10.70 0.60
C LEU A 74 -10.56 -11.31 1.97
N VAL A 75 -9.26 -11.52 2.22
CA VAL A 75 -8.77 -11.90 3.54
C VAL A 75 -7.73 -10.90 4.00
N VAL A 76 -7.79 -10.52 5.28
CA VAL A 76 -6.73 -9.76 5.94
C VAL A 76 -5.80 -10.73 6.62
N ASP A 77 -4.58 -10.85 6.09
CA ASP A 77 -3.50 -11.52 6.80
C ASP A 77 -2.89 -10.54 7.81
N MET A 78 -3.19 -10.70 9.11
CA MET A 78 -2.69 -9.78 10.15
C MET A 78 -1.16 -9.76 10.28
N ARG A 79 -0.45 -10.78 9.77
CA ARG A 79 1.02 -10.78 9.70
C ARG A 79 1.55 -9.68 8.78
N SER A 80 0.76 -9.29 7.77
CA SER A 80 1.09 -8.21 6.84
C SER A 80 1.40 -6.89 7.55
N LEU A 81 0.73 -6.61 8.68
CA LEU A 81 0.92 -5.37 9.43
C LEU A 81 2.33 -5.29 10.01
N VAL A 82 2.86 -6.41 10.50
CA VAL A 82 4.21 -6.49 11.06
C VAL A 82 5.25 -6.47 9.93
N ILE A 83 5.03 -7.26 8.89
CA ILE A 83 5.94 -7.35 7.73
C ILE A 83 6.09 -5.98 7.05
N MET A 84 4.98 -5.30 6.77
CA MET A 84 5.03 -4.00 6.10
C MET A 84 5.64 -2.90 6.97
N ARG A 85 5.56 -3.04 8.31
CA ARG A 85 6.13 -2.08 9.26
C ARG A 85 7.65 -2.01 9.17
N GLU A 86 8.32 -3.06 8.70
CA GLU A 86 9.77 -3.01 8.43
C GLU A 86 10.13 -1.91 7.42
N PHE A 87 9.21 -1.60 6.50
CA PHE A 87 9.46 -0.69 5.38
C PHE A 87 8.82 0.69 5.55
N ALA A 88 7.66 0.79 6.20
CA ALA A 88 6.95 2.07 6.39
C ALA A 88 5.91 2.01 7.52
N PRO A 89 5.47 3.16 8.08
CA PRO A 89 4.29 3.22 8.93
C PRO A 89 3.05 2.65 8.24
N VAL A 90 2.35 1.77 8.96
CA VAL A 90 1.23 0.98 8.43
C VAL A 90 -0.10 1.57 8.90
N ILE A 91 -1.03 1.70 7.96
CA ILE A 91 -2.43 2.05 8.18
C ILE A 91 -3.27 0.80 7.89
N PHE A 92 -4.31 0.55 8.68
CA PHE A 92 -5.28 -0.50 8.41
C PHE A 92 -6.57 0.11 7.87
N ASP A 93 -6.93 -0.18 6.62
CA ASP A 93 -8.17 0.28 5.97
C ASP A 93 -9.31 -0.69 6.32
N ALA A 94 -9.93 -0.47 7.47
CA ALA A 94 -10.92 -1.38 8.04
C ALA A 94 -12.16 -1.59 7.16
N THR A 95 -12.61 -0.55 6.46
CA THR A 95 -13.85 -0.61 5.66
C THR A 95 -13.65 -1.40 4.37
N HIS A 96 -12.59 -1.10 3.63
CA HIS A 96 -12.26 -1.78 2.39
C HIS A 96 -11.78 -3.21 2.57
N SER A 97 -11.31 -3.55 3.77
CA SER A 97 -10.87 -4.90 4.13
C SER A 97 -12.02 -5.90 4.28
N VAL A 98 -13.23 -5.43 4.57
CA VAL A 98 -14.43 -6.27 4.77
C VAL A 98 -15.38 -6.26 3.57
N GLN A 99 -15.02 -5.53 2.52
CA GLN A 99 -15.78 -5.49 1.27
C GLN A 99 -15.77 -6.84 0.56
N MET A 100 -16.87 -7.18 -0.10
CA MET A 100 -16.97 -8.29 -1.04
C MET A 100 -16.91 -7.76 -2.49
N PRO A 101 -15.76 -7.83 -3.17
CA PRO A 101 -15.60 -7.24 -4.50
C PRO A 101 -16.60 -7.82 -5.51
N GLY A 102 -17.38 -6.95 -6.15
CA GLY A 102 -18.33 -7.34 -7.19
C GLY A 102 -19.66 -7.93 -6.70
N ALA A 103 -19.85 -8.10 -5.38
CA ALA A 103 -21.07 -8.69 -4.82
C ALA A 103 -22.32 -7.79 -4.99
N ALA A 104 -22.14 -6.48 -5.19
CA ALA A 104 -23.22 -5.51 -5.30
C ALA A 104 -23.64 -5.21 -6.75
N GLY A 105 -23.54 -6.17 -7.68
CA GLY A 105 -24.13 -6.08 -9.02
C GLY A 105 -23.61 -4.91 -9.88
N GLY A 106 -22.32 -4.57 -9.77
CA GLY A 106 -21.68 -3.50 -10.53
C GLY A 106 -21.15 -2.33 -9.69
N SER A 107 -21.36 -2.34 -8.38
CA SER A 107 -20.76 -1.36 -7.46
C SER A 107 -19.75 -2.00 -6.51
N SER A 108 -18.74 -1.22 -6.12
CA SER A 108 -17.72 -1.61 -5.15
C SER A 108 -18.21 -1.33 -3.72
N GLY A 109 -19.33 -1.94 -3.32
CA GLY A 109 -19.93 -1.75 -1.97
C GLY A 109 -18.93 -1.85 -0.83
#